data_AF-A0A917S6F0-F1
#
_entry.id   AF-A0A917S6F0-F1
#
_cell.length_a   1.000
_cell.length_b   1.000
_cell.length_c   1.000
_cell.angle_alpha   90.00
_cell.angle_beta   90.00
_cell.angle_gamma   90.00
#
_symmetry.space_group_name_H-M   'P 1'
#
loop_
_entity.id
_entity.type
_entity.pdbx_description
1 polymer ?
#
loop_
_entity_poly.entity_id
_entity_poly.type
_entity_poly.pdbx_seq_one_letter_code
_entity_poly.pdbx_strand_id
1 'polypeptide(L)' 'MTASSYDSFSVKYLTALYFFIKTNIEKGLLSYAMCQELALIKEAAKKQGVIIIGGNSNWTSPTNHFRGEI' A
#
# COMPACT_ATOMS: atom_id res chain seq x y z
N MET A 1 6.54 13.46 16.59
CA MET A 1 5.92 12.99 15.34
C MET A 1 6.98 12.23 14.56
N THR A 2 6.77 10.95 14.30
CA THR A 2 7.65 10.20 13.38
C THR A 2 7.32 10.64 11.96
N ALA A 3 8.27 11.34 11.32
CA ALA A 3 8.14 11.70 9.91
C ALA A 3 8.19 10.41 9.09
N SER A 4 7.17 10.17 8.28
CA SER A 4 7.25 9.10 7.27
C SER A 4 8.18 9.58 6.17
N SER A 5 8.96 8.68 5.57
CA SER A 5 9.72 8.97 4.35
C SER A 5 8.82 9.54 3.23
N TYR A 6 7.52 9.29 3.30
CA TYR A 6 6.52 9.78 2.34
C TYR A 6 6.05 11.22 2.57
N ASP A 7 6.27 11.80 3.75
CA ASP A 7 5.70 13.11 4.13
C ASP A 7 6.23 14.26 3.24
N SER A 8 7.39 14.07 2.60
CA SER A 8 8.04 15.06 1.74
C SER A 8 7.57 15.03 0.28
N PHE A 9 6.83 14.00 -0.15
CA PHE A 9 6.39 13.88 -1.54
C PHE A 9 5.10 14.63 -1.80
N SER A 10 4.91 15.07 -3.05
CA SER A 10 3.65 15.69 -3.47
C SER A 10 2.47 14.72 -3.38
N VAL A 11 1.29 15.24 -3.03
CA VAL A 11 0.02 14.47 -3.06
C VAL A 11 -0.18 13.74 -4.39
N LYS A 12 0.11 14.38 -5.53
CA LYS A 12 -0.04 13.75 -6.85
C LYS A 12 0.80 12.48 -6.98
N TYR A 13 2.04 12.54 -6.50
CA TYR A 13 2.93 11.38 -6.47
C TYR A 13 2.42 10.31 -5.50
N LEU A 14 2.02 10.69 -4.29
CA LEU A 14 1.50 9.75 -3.28
C LEU A 14 0.29 8.98 -3.78
N THR A 15 -0.65 9.68 -4.43
CA THR A 15 -1.85 9.04 -5.02
C THR A 15 -1.47 8.08 -6.14
N ALA A 16 -0.58 8.49 -7.05
CA ALA A 16 -0.12 7.61 -8.12
C ALA A 16 0.60 6.37 -7.59
N LEU A 17 1.48 6.56 -6.60
CA LEU A 17 2.23 5.48 -5.97
C LEU A 17 1.31 4.50 -5.24
N TYR A 18 0.30 5.00 -4.52
CA TYR A 18 -0.69 4.17 -3.85
C TYR A 18 -1.37 3.19 -4.82
N PHE A 19 -1.90 3.70 -5.95
CA PHE A 19 -2.58 2.86 -6.94
C PHE A 19 -1.62 1.93 -7.67
N PHE A 20 -0.40 2.40 -7.97
CA PHE A 20 0.64 1.57 -8.55
C PHE A 20 0.94 0.35 -7.66
N ILE A 21 1.24 0.56 -6.37
CA ILE A 21 1.54 -0.53 -5.44
C ILE A 21 0.33 -1.45 -5.29
N LYS A 22 -0.87 -0.88 -5.05
CA LYS A 22 -2.10 -1.66 -4.91
C LYS A 22 -2.36 -2.59 -6.11
N THR A 23 -2.30 -2.05 -7.32
CA THR A 23 -2.53 -2.84 -8.54
C THR A 23 -1.46 -3.91 -8.75
N ASN A 24 -0.21 -3.64 -8.37
CA ASN A 24 0.85 -4.66 -8.49
C ASN A 24 0.75 -5.75 -7.41
N ILE A 25 0.25 -5.45 -6.21
CA ILE A 25 -0.11 -6.46 -5.22
C ILE A 25 -1.28 -7.32 -5.75
N GLU A 26 -2.33 -6.69 -6.27
CA GLU A 26 -3.50 -7.37 -6.86
C GLU A 26 -3.12 -8.31 -8.03
N LYS A 27 -2.09 -7.95 -8.79
CA LYS A 27 -1.54 -8.77 -9.88
C LYS A 27 -0.53 -9.84 -9.43
N GLY A 28 -0.22 -9.92 -8.14
CA GLY A 28 0.80 -10.83 -7.61
C GLY A 28 2.24 -10.46 -7.99
N LEU A 29 2.48 -9.25 -8.48
CA LEU A 29 3.81 -8.76 -8.89
C LEU A 29 4.59 -8.16 -7.72
N LEU A 30 3.89 -7.67 -6.70
CA LEU A 30 4.48 -7.24 -5.44
C LEU A 30 4.01 -8.14 -4.30
N SER A 31 4.92 -8.36 -3.35
CA SER A 31 4.61 -9.10 -2.14
C SER A 31 3.50 -8.41 -1.35
N TYR A 32 2.67 -9.24 -0.73
CA TYR A 32 1.66 -8.83 0.23
C TYR A 32 2.22 -7.98 1.39
N ALA A 33 3.52 -8.13 1.72
CA ALA A 33 4.19 -7.29 2.72
C ALA A 33 4.10 -5.78 2.39
N MET A 34 3.99 -5.42 1.10
CA MET A 34 3.85 -4.03 0.65
C MET A 34 2.51 -3.40 1.03
N CYS A 35 1.54 -4.16 1.56
CA CYS A 35 0.30 -3.60 2.11
C CYS A 35 0.57 -2.62 3.27
N GLN A 36 1.67 -2.78 4.01
CA GLN A 36 2.07 -1.85 5.06
C GLN A 36 2.45 -0.48 4.49
N GLU A 37 3.10 -0.45 3.32
CA GLU A 37 3.45 0.80 2.64
C GLU A 37 2.22 1.60 2.21
N LEU A 38 1.13 0.91 1.81
CA LEU A 38 -0.14 1.56 1.47
C LEU A 38 -0.72 2.36 2.64
N ALA A 39 -0.54 1.89 3.88
CA ALA A 39 -0.99 2.60 5.07
C ALA A 39 -0.14 3.87 5.31
N LEU A 40 1.17 3.77 5.15
CA LEU A 40 2.09 4.91 5.29
C LEU A 40 1.82 6.00 4.23
N ILE A 41 1.57 5.59 2.98
CA ILE A 41 1.22 6.51 1.88
C ILE A 41 -0.13 7.19 2.14
N LYS A 42 -1.13 6.43 2.64
CA LYS A 42 -2.44 6.98 3.03
C LYS A 42 -2.30 8.04 4.11
N GLU A 43 -1.53 7.77 5.17
CA GLU A 43 -1.33 8.73 6.24
C GLU A 43 -0.54 9.96 5.78
N ALA A 44 0.46 9.81 4.93
CA ALA A 44 1.19 10.94 4.34
C ALA A 44 0.28 11.84 3.48
N ALA A 45 -0.57 11.26 2.65
CA ALA A 45 -1.56 12.01 1.86
C ALA A 45 -2.58 12.73 2.75
N LYS A 46 -3.03 12.06 3.82
CA LYS A 46 -3.97 12.62 4.81
C LYS A 46 -3.40 13.83 5.52
N LYS A 47 -2.12 13.82 5.90
CA LYS A 47 -1.42 14.99 6.48
C LYS A 47 -1.41 16.19 5.53
N GLN A 48 -1.48 15.96 4.22
CA GLN A 48 -1.56 16.99 3.19
C GLN A 48 -3.02 17.32 2.79
N GLY A 49 -4.01 16.87 3.56
CA GLY A 49 -5.43 17.18 3.35
C GLY A 49 -6.13 16.32 2.30
N VAL A 50 -5.51 15.24 1.82
CA VAL A 50 -6.09 14.36 0.80
C VAL A 50 -6.38 12.97 1.35
N ILE A 51 -7.63 12.54 1.20
CA ILE A 51 -8.10 11.23 1.64
C ILE A 51 -8.12 10.30 0.43
N ILE A 52 -7.26 9.29 0.44
CA ILE A 52 -7.24 8.24 -0.59
C ILE A 52 -8.31 7.19 -0.25
N ILE A 53 -9.42 7.21 -0.99
CA ILE A 53 -10.52 6.24 -0.87
C ILE A 53 -10.18 5.02 -1.74
N GLY A 54 -9.23 4.21 -1.26
CA GLY A 54 -8.90 2.90 -1.83
C GLY A 54 -9.47 1.81 -0.93
N GLY A 55 -10.43 1.05 -1.45
CA GLY A 55 -11.33 0.15 -0.73
C GLY A 55 -10.66 -0.68 0.37
N ASN A 56 -11.39 -0.87 1.47
CA ASN A 56 -11.04 -1.74 2.58
C ASN A 56 -11.02 -3.18 2.07
N SER A 57 -9.93 -3.54 1.43
CA SER A 57 -9.68 -4.90 1.09
C SER A 57 -9.25 -5.50 2.41
N ASN A 58 -10.10 -6.37 2.94
CA ASN A 58 -9.74 -7.37 3.94
C ASN A 58 -8.70 -8.29 3.31
N TRP A 59 -7.55 -7.70 2.95
CA TRP A 59 -6.31 -8.36 2.72
C TRP A 59 -6.04 -9.03 4.08
N THR A 60 -6.41 -10.30 4.17
CA THR A 60 -5.79 -11.23 5.08
C THR A 60 -4.65 -11.84 4.28
N SER A 61 -3.47 -12.04 4.90
CA SER A 61 -2.41 -12.81 4.26
C SER A 61 -3.02 -14.07 3.68
N PRO A 62 -2.80 -14.43 2.40
CA PRO A 62 -3.08 -15.78 1.97
C PRO A 62 -2.24 -16.65 2.88
N THR A 63 -2.89 -17.39 3.79
CA THR A 63 -2.22 -18.42 4.57
C THR A 63 -1.52 -19.31 3.58
N ASN A 64 -0.18 -19.34 3.65
CA ASN A 64 0.74 -20.13 2.85
C ASN A 64 0.06 -21.33 2.18
N HIS A 65 -0.23 -21.23 0.88
CA HIS A 65 -0.36 -22.40 0.03
C HIS A 65 0.94 -22.60 -0.75
N PHE A 66 2.06 -22.66 -0.03
CA PHE A 66 3.21 -23.42 -0.51
C PHE A 66 2.86 -24.90 -0.30
N ARG A 67 2.11 -25.46 -1.26
CA ARG A 67 2.17 -26.90 -1.51
C ARG A 67 3.52 -27.17 -2.16
N GLY A 68 4.55 -27.33 -1.33
CA GLY A 68 5.70 -28.13 -1.71
C GLY A 68 5.22 -29.57 -1.78
N GLU A 69 4.83 -30.02 -2.97
CA GLU A 69 4.74 -31.44 -3.26
C GLU A 69 6.16 -31.92 -3.55
N ILE A 70 6.69 -32.71 -2.61
CA ILE A 70 7.77 -33.68 -2.84
C ILE A 70 7.19 -35.06 -2.53
#